data_AF-A0A2V8EZF1-F1
#
_entry.id   AF-A0A2V8EZF1-F1
#
_cell.length_a   1.000
_cell.length_b   1.000
_cell.length_c   1.000
_cell.angle_alpha   90.00
_cell.angle_beta   90.00
_cell.angle_gamma   90.00
#
_symmetry.space_group_name_H-M   'P 1'
#
loop_
_entity.id
_entity.type
_entity.pdbx_description
1 polymer ?
#
loop_
_entity_poly.entity_id
_entity_poly.type
_entity_poly.pdbx_seq_one_letter_code
_entity_poly.pdbx_strand_id
1 'polypeptide(L)'
;MTSWNSEADMRSFRNAGIHAAAMRKLLDWCDEASFAHYVSDDGELPSADAAYQRLGAGKTSKVNHPSPAHAAGRAVSDGMPRFGLSLRPKERR
;
A
#
# COMPACT_ATOMS: atom_id res chain seq x y z
N MET A 1 -5.58 3.29 1.11
CA MET A 1 -6.28 2.15 1.74
C MET A 1 -7.40 1.72 0.81
N THR A 2 -7.65 0.42 0.68
CA THR A 2 -8.79 -0.14 -0.07
C THR A 2 -9.67 -0.93 0.87
N SER A 3 -10.99 -0.84 0.74
CA SER A 3 -11.95 -1.68 1.46
C SER A 3 -12.71 -2.56 0.47
N TRP A 4 -13.14 -3.73 0.93
CA TRP A 4 -13.80 -4.75 0.11
C TRP A 4 -14.97 -5.34 0.89
N ASN A 5 -16.07 -5.61 0.20
CA ASN A 5 -17.25 -6.27 0.81
C ASN A 5 -16.93 -7.70 1.27
N SER A 6 -16.01 -8.37 0.58
CA SER A 6 -15.55 -9.70 0.94
C SER A 6 -14.10 -9.93 0.50
N GLU A 7 -13.45 -10.94 1.11
CA GLU A 7 -12.13 -11.39 0.67
C GLU A 7 -12.18 -11.96 -0.77
N ALA A 8 -13.30 -12.57 -1.16
CA ALA A 8 -13.49 -13.11 -2.51
C ALA A 8 -13.48 -11.99 -3.57
N ASP A 9 -14.16 -10.87 -3.30
CA ASP A 9 -14.17 -9.70 -4.20
C ASP A 9 -12.76 -9.10 -4.34
N MET A 10 -12.05 -8.95 -3.22
CA MET A 10 -10.66 -8.49 -3.22
C MET A 10 -9.77 -9.38 -4.08
N ARG A 11 -9.86 -10.71 -3.90
CA ARG A 11 -9.06 -11.68 -4.65
C ARG A 11 -9.41 -11.68 -6.14
N SER A 12 -10.69 -11.57 -6.48
CA SER A 12 -11.16 -11.49 -7.86
C SER A 12 -10.55 -10.27 -8.56
N PHE A 13 -10.63 -9.10 -7.93
CA PHE A 13 -9.99 -7.89 -8.46
C PHE A 13 -8.46 -8.02 -8.54
N ARG A 14 -7.81 -8.47 -7.45
CA ARG A 14 -6.35 -8.57 -7.36
C ARG A 14 -5.76 -9.47 -8.44
N ASN A 15 -6.43 -10.57 -8.75
CA ASN A 15 -5.90 -11.59 -9.65
C ASN A 15 -6.29 -11.35 -11.12
N ALA A 16 -7.04 -10.30 -11.43
CA ALA A 16 -7.58 -10.08 -12.78
C ALA A 16 -7.30 -8.69 -13.34
N GLY A 17 -7.51 -8.57 -14.65
CA GLY A 17 -7.58 -7.31 -15.38
C GLY A 17 -6.36 -6.38 -15.22
N ILE A 18 -6.66 -5.09 -15.14
CA ILE A 18 -5.65 -4.03 -15.12
C ILE A 18 -4.79 -4.05 -13.84
N HIS A 19 -5.35 -4.50 -12.70
CA HIS A 19 -4.59 -4.56 -11.47
C HIS A 19 -3.49 -5.62 -11.55
N ALA A 20 -3.82 -6.84 -12.01
CA ALA A 20 -2.84 -7.89 -12.21
C ALA A 20 -1.75 -7.48 -13.22
N ALA A 21 -2.14 -6.79 -14.31
CA ALA A 21 -1.18 -6.28 -15.29
C ALA A 21 -0.24 -5.21 -14.71
N ALA A 22 -0.75 -4.30 -13.85
CA ALA A 22 0.05 -3.30 -13.17
C ALA A 22 0.98 -3.90 -12.10
N MET A 23 0.48 -4.86 -11.31
CA MET A 23 1.26 -5.50 -10.23
C MET A 23 2.47 -6.29 -10.73
N ARG A 24 2.46 -6.75 -11.98
CA ARG A 24 3.67 -7.35 -12.60
C ARG A 24 4.81 -6.35 -12.74
N LYS A 25 4.50 -5.06 -12.91
CA LYS A 25 5.49 -3.98 -13.08
C LYS A 25 5.98 -3.41 -11.75
N LEU A 26 5.28 -3.71 -10.65
CA LEU A 26 5.66 -3.27 -9.30
C LEU A 26 7.11 -3.64 -8.96
N LEU A 27 7.56 -4.83 -9.39
CA LEU A 27 8.91 -5.32 -9.14
C LEU A 27 10.00 -4.36 -9.62
N ASP A 28 9.76 -3.66 -10.73
CA ASP A 28 10.74 -2.78 -11.38
C ASP A 28 10.42 -1.29 -11.17
N TRP A 29 9.17 -0.95 -10.86
CA TRP A 29 8.73 0.44 -10.68
C TRP A 29 8.97 0.97 -9.27
N CYS A 30 8.97 0.09 -8.27
CA CYS A 30 9.06 0.48 -6.87
C CYS A 30 10.37 0.00 -6.25
N ASP A 31 10.94 0.84 -5.40
CA ASP A 31 12.03 0.51 -4.47
C ASP A 31 11.50 0.11 -3.07
N GLU A 32 10.26 0.47 -2.75
CA GLU A 32 9.54 0.06 -1.54
C GLU A 32 8.08 -0.28 -1.85
N ALA A 33 7.55 -1.34 -1.23
CA ALA A 33 6.13 -1.68 -1.34
C ALA A 33 5.70 -2.61 -0.20
N SER A 34 4.73 -2.20 0.62
CA SER A 34 4.28 -3.00 1.77
C SER A 34 2.76 -3.10 1.80
N PHE A 35 2.25 -4.15 2.42
CA PHE A 35 0.80 -4.32 2.59
C PHE A 35 0.46 -4.96 3.94
N ALA A 36 -0.73 -4.64 4.44
CA ALA A 36 -1.39 -5.36 5.51
C ALA A 36 -2.81 -5.70 5.05
N HIS A 37 -3.27 -6.89 5.40
CA HIS A 37 -4.62 -7.37 5.14
C HIS A 37 -5.25 -7.77 6.46
N TYR A 38 -6.44 -7.26 6.74
CA TYR A 38 -7.22 -7.57 7.92
C TYR A 38 -8.72 -7.53 7.55
N VAL A 39 -9.51 -8.27 8.33
CA VAL A 39 -10.98 -8.23 8.28
C VAL A 39 -11.44 -7.33 9.42
N SER A 40 -12.36 -6.41 9.16
CA SER A 40 -13.01 -5.60 10.20
C SER A 40 -14.20 -6.36 10.77
N ASP A 41 -14.28 -6.48 12.09
CA ASP A 41 -15.38 -7.19 12.77
C ASP A 41 -16.68 -6.36 12.85
N ASP A 42 -16.55 -5.04 12.84
CA ASP A 42 -17.62 -4.04 12.99
C ASP A 42 -18.02 -3.37 11.66
N GLY A 43 -17.32 -3.70 10.58
CA GLY A 43 -17.51 -3.06 9.26
C GLY A 43 -16.98 -1.62 9.20
N GLU A 44 -16.29 -1.13 10.22
CA GLU A 44 -15.72 0.21 10.22
C GLU A 44 -14.38 0.27 9.48
N LEU A 45 -14.13 1.42 8.85
CA LEU A 45 -12.83 1.73 8.26
C LEU A 45 -11.90 2.23 9.38
N PRO A 46 -10.65 1.76 9.46
CA PRO A 46 -9.75 2.26 10.49
C PRO A 46 -9.41 3.73 10.25
N SER A 47 -9.06 4.42 11.33
CA SER A 47 -8.37 5.70 11.25
C SER A 47 -7.04 5.57 10.52
N ALA A 48 -6.49 6.71 10.05
CA ALA A 48 -5.18 6.75 9.41
C ALA A 48 -4.07 6.17 10.29
N ASP A 49 -4.04 6.52 11.59
CA ASP A 49 -3.09 5.97 12.56
C ASP A 49 -3.24 4.46 12.70
N ALA A 50 -4.47 3.98 12.85
CA ALA A 50 -4.72 2.55 13.03
C ALA A 50 -4.41 1.75 11.75
N ALA A 51 -4.55 2.35 10.56
CA ALA A 51 -4.10 1.74 9.30
C ALA A 51 -2.57 1.71 9.21
N TYR A 52 -1.90 2.79 9.62
CA TYR A 52 -0.43 2.88 9.63
C TYR A 52 0.20 1.87 10.59
N GLN A 53 -0.32 1.75 11.81
CA GLN A 53 0.16 0.77 12.78
C GLN A 53 0.00 -0.67 12.26
N ARG A 54 -1.15 -0.98 11.65
CA ARG A 54 -1.38 -2.28 11.01
C ARG A 54 -0.40 -2.53 9.86
N LEU A 55 -0.09 -1.51 9.05
CA LEU A 55 0.91 -1.63 7.99
C LEU A 55 2.32 -1.86 8.54
N GLY A 56 2.66 -1.24 9.68
CA GLY A 56 3.93 -1.48 10.39
C GLY A 56 4.12 -2.92 10.83
N ALA A 57 3.04 -3.60 11.21
CA ALA A 57 3.01 -5.04 11.48
C ALA A 57 2.75 -5.91 10.22
N GLY A 58 2.70 -5.28 9.05
CA GLY A 58 2.41 -5.91 7.77
C GLY A 58 3.60 -6.63 7.14
N LYS A 59 3.52 -6.83 5.83
CA LYS A 59 4.55 -7.53 5.05
C LYS A 59 5.10 -6.62 3.96
N THR A 60 6.41 -6.68 3.75
CA THR A 60 7.05 -6.14 2.57
C THR A 60 6.76 -7.04 1.36
N SER A 61 6.49 -6.41 0.22
CA SER A 61 6.40 -7.07 -1.08
C SER A 61 7.79 -7.27 -1.65
N LYS A 62 7.91 -8.24 -2.55
CA LYS A 62 9.13 -8.36 -3.35
C LYS A 62 9.24 -7.15 -4.29
N VAL A 63 10.45 -6.62 -4.42
CA VAL A 63 10.86 -5.62 -5.41
C VAL A 63 12.29 -5.96 -5.88
N ASN A 64 12.68 -5.53 -7.08
CA ASN A 64 13.99 -5.85 -7.65
C ASN A 64 15.07 -4.84 -7.26
N HIS A 65 14.69 -3.62 -6.86
CA HIS A 65 15.61 -2.55 -6.48
C HIS A 65 15.29 -1.99 -5.09
N PRO A 66 15.36 -2.81 -4.03
CA PRO A 66 14.87 -2.40 -2.71
C PRO A 66 15.69 -1.23 -2.14
N SER A 67 15.02 -0.27 -1.50
CA SER A 67 15.70 0.69 -0.63
C SER A 67 16.38 -0.03 0.55
N PRO A 68 17.36 0.61 1.23
CA PRO A 68 17.94 0.03 2.44
C PRO A 68 16.92 -0.26 3.54
N ALA A 69 15.87 0.57 3.66
CA ALA A 69 14.80 0.36 4.64
C ALA A 69 13.98 -0.89 4.32
N HIS A 70 13.60 -1.04 3.05
CA HIS A 70 12.82 -2.18 2.58
C HIS A 70 13.61 -3.48 2.62
N ALA A 71 14.90 -3.43 2.27
CA ALA A 71 15.83 -4.55 2.40
C ALA A 71 16.01 -5.00 3.86
N ALA A 72 15.89 -4.08 4.82
CA ALA A 72 15.87 -4.37 6.25
C ALA A 72 14.49 -4.86 6.77
N GLY A 73 13.50 -5.00 5.88
CA GLY A 73 12.17 -5.48 6.23
C GLY A 73 11.26 -4.43 6.88
N ARG A 74 11.60 -3.13 6.79
CA ARG A 74 10.74 -2.07 7.32
C ARG A 74 9.54 -1.86 6.41
N ALA A 75 8.33 -2.07 6.95
CA ALA A 75 7.09 -1.96 6.19
C ALA A 75 6.54 -0.52 6.09
N VAL A 76 6.96 0.35 7.00
CA VAL A 76 6.56 1.77 7.07
C VAL A 76 7.79 2.65 7.23
N SER A 77 7.66 3.92 6.86
CA SER A 77 8.62 4.99 7.15
C SER A 77 8.71 5.30 8.65
N ASP A 78 9.61 6.17 9.06
CA ASP A 78 9.72 6.59 10.47
C ASP A 78 8.59 7.57 10.89
N GLY A 79 7.84 8.12 9.92
CA GLY A 79 6.76 9.08 10.16
C GLY A 79 5.48 8.73 9.42
N MET A 80 4.36 9.24 9.94
CA MET A 80 3.03 9.11 9.32
C MET A 80 3.00 9.70 7.90
N PRO A 81 2.33 9.03 6.95
CA PRO A 81 2.10 9.59 5.63
C PRO A 81 1.38 10.93 5.72
N ARG A 82 1.75 11.88 4.86
CA ARG A 82 1.03 13.16 4.79
C ARG A 82 -0.30 12.95 4.07
N PHE A 83 -1.39 13.29 4.75
CA PHE A 83 -2.73 13.30 4.16
C PHE A 83 -3.11 14.73 3.75
N GLY A 84 -3.87 14.87 2.67
CA GLY A 84 -4.42 16.17 2.25
C GLY A 84 -3.40 17.16 1.68
N LEU A 85 -2.30 16.69 1.09
CA LEU A 85 -1.35 17.59 0.44
C LEU A 85 -2.02 18.31 -0.75
N SER A 86 -2.24 19.62 -0.62
CA SER A 86 -2.71 20.45 -1.72
C SER A 86 -1.57 20.65 -2.72
N LEU A 87 -1.64 19.94 -3.85
CA LEU A 87 -0.69 20.10 -4.94
C LEU A 87 -1.07 21.34 -5.74
N ARG A 88 -0.16 22.32 -5.82
CA ARG A 88 -0.31 23.43 -6.77
C ARG A 88 0.31 23.03 -8.11
N PRO A 89 -0.35 23.31 -9.25
CA PRO A 89 0.26 23.10 -10.55
C PRO A 89 1.60 23.84 -10.60
N LYS A 90 2.65 23.15 -11.03
CA LYS A 90 3.92 23.81 -11.32
C LYS A 90 3.70 24.67 -12.56
N GLU A 91 3.85 25.99 -12.44
CA GLU A 91 3.80 26.88 -13.60
C GLU A 91 4.84 26.41 -14.63
N ARG A 92 4.36 26.14 -15.83
CA ARG A 92 5.20 25.70 -16.94
C ARG A 92 6.03 26.90 -17.39
N ARG A 93 7.33 26.87 -17.13
CA ARG A 93 8.29 27.87 -17.62
C ARG A 93 8.73 27.53 -19.04
#